data_AF-A0A1V9ZZE3-F1
#
_entry.id   AF-A0A1V9ZZE3-F1
#
_cell.length_a   1.000
_cell.length_b   1.000
_cell.length_c   1.000
_cell.angle_alpha   90.00
_cell.angle_beta   90.00
_cell.angle_gamma   90.00
#
_symmetry.space_group_name_H-M   'P 1'
#
loop_
_entity.id
_entity.type
_entity.pdbx_description
1 polymer ?
#
loop_
_entity_poly.entity_id
_entity_poly.type
_entity_poly.pdbx_seq_one_letter_code
_entity_poly.pdbx_strand_id
1 'polypeptide(L)'
;MDIAAPLGDLDTIKLLHHSGIKCCTVDAMNKAAAIGRIDIAEWLHIHRTEGCSENAITTCTMNGLSTSVYIGDVEMIKYLITIPVLENPHHSNGGHKTILMPSNLQPLVIFCGNRIDVVEILRDFCATTKAMDRAVSNGHFEMIKYLHIHRKEGCSTDAYSSAVKTNRLDNFKYLVINDCGRGSVDYEKLCMDAAGCNNIDMLQFCTYQIHEENITIFKQRMICDMTSSGFMKLKALVAQLRFSKSRKGEET
;
A
#
# COMPACT_ATOMS: atom_id res chain seq x y z
N MET A 1 -32.51 -6.12 -6.14
CA MET A 1 -31.94 -5.08 -5.23
C MET A 1 -30.54 -4.65 -5.65
N ASP A 2 -29.72 -5.52 -6.25
CA ASP A 2 -28.33 -5.23 -6.64
C ASP A 2 -28.13 -4.07 -7.64
N ILE A 3 -29.17 -3.69 -8.38
CA ILE A 3 -29.18 -2.53 -9.29
C ILE A 3 -29.68 -1.26 -8.59
N ALA A 4 -30.73 -1.39 -7.77
CA ALA A 4 -31.28 -0.25 -7.02
C ALA A 4 -30.30 0.30 -5.97
N ALA A 5 -29.48 -0.58 -5.39
CA ALA A 5 -28.48 -0.23 -4.38
C ALA A 5 -27.44 0.81 -4.83
N PRO A 6 -26.70 0.62 -5.94
CA PRO A 6 -25.80 1.68 -6.43
C PRO A 6 -26.53 2.95 -6.89
N LEU A 7 -27.79 2.84 -7.31
CA LEU A 7 -28.57 4.00 -7.77
C LEU A 7 -29.05 4.91 -6.63
N GLY A 8 -28.97 4.46 -5.37
CA GLY A 8 -29.50 5.24 -4.24
C GLY A 8 -31.02 5.09 -4.05
N ASP A 9 -31.63 4.08 -4.69
CA ASP A 9 -33.08 3.90 -4.67
C ASP A 9 -33.53 3.01 -3.49
N LEU A 10 -33.54 3.61 -2.30
CA LEU A 10 -33.93 2.93 -1.06
C LEU A 10 -35.41 2.49 -1.06
N ASP A 11 -36.29 3.24 -1.73
CA ASP A 11 -37.72 2.93 -1.79
C ASP A 11 -37.99 1.67 -2.60
N THR A 12 -37.34 1.52 -3.76
CA THR A 12 -37.40 0.27 -4.53
C THR A 12 -36.80 -0.89 -3.75
N ILE A 13 -35.73 -0.68 -2.98
CA ILE A 13 -35.15 -1.74 -2.13
C ILE A 13 -36.14 -2.21 -1.08
N LYS A 14 -36.77 -1.26 -0.35
CA LYS A 14 -37.82 -1.58 0.62
C LYS A 14 -38.98 -2.30 -0.06
N LEU A 15 -39.45 -1.83 -1.22
CA LEU A 15 -40.57 -2.45 -1.95
C LEU A 15 -40.26 -3.90 -2.35
N LEU A 16 -39.08 -4.14 -2.92
CA LEU A 16 -38.63 -5.47 -3.32
C LEU A 16 -38.54 -6.42 -2.11
N HIS A 17 -38.16 -5.90 -0.94
CA HIS A 17 -38.07 -6.69 0.29
C HIS A 17 -39.44 -7.06 0.85
N HIS A 18 -40.33 -6.08 0.98
CA HIS A 18 -41.71 -6.32 1.44
C HIS A 18 -42.47 -7.28 0.51
N SER A 19 -42.11 -7.31 -0.77
CA SER A 19 -42.69 -8.21 -1.77
C SER A 19 -42.16 -9.66 -1.68
N GLY A 20 -41.20 -9.94 -0.78
CA GLY A 20 -40.61 -11.29 -0.61
C GLY A 20 -39.75 -11.76 -1.79
N ILE A 21 -39.30 -10.84 -2.65
CA ILE A 21 -38.53 -11.19 -3.86
C ILE A 21 -37.07 -11.42 -3.48
N LYS A 22 -36.62 -12.68 -3.60
CA LYS A 22 -35.22 -13.09 -3.40
C LYS A 22 -34.33 -12.66 -4.58
N CYS A 23 -34.06 -11.35 -4.68
CA CYS A 23 -33.24 -10.73 -5.73
C CYS A 23 -32.06 -9.92 -5.17
N CYS A 24 -31.64 -10.23 -3.94
CA CYS A 24 -30.62 -9.49 -3.21
C CYS A 24 -29.40 -10.37 -2.98
N THR A 25 -28.30 -10.08 -3.67
CA THR A 25 -27.02 -10.78 -3.47
C THR A 25 -26.06 -9.92 -2.66
N VAL A 26 -24.89 -10.43 -2.33
CA VAL A 26 -23.82 -9.64 -1.69
C VAL A 26 -23.43 -8.40 -2.49
N ASP A 27 -23.70 -8.39 -3.81
CA ASP A 27 -23.39 -7.27 -4.68
C ASP A 27 -24.19 -6.01 -4.36
N ALA A 28 -25.42 -6.12 -3.85
CA ALA A 28 -26.17 -4.93 -3.41
C ALA A 28 -25.39 -4.15 -2.35
N MET A 29 -24.87 -4.84 -1.34
CA MET A 29 -24.06 -4.21 -0.28
C MET A 29 -22.73 -3.72 -0.83
N ASN A 30 -22.01 -4.54 -1.62
CA ASN A 30 -20.72 -4.15 -2.20
C ASN A 30 -20.83 -2.90 -3.06
N LYS A 31 -21.88 -2.82 -3.90
CA LYS A 31 -22.12 -1.69 -4.79
C LYS A 31 -22.61 -0.45 -4.02
N ALA A 32 -23.44 -0.63 -3.00
CA ALA A 32 -23.81 0.46 -2.09
C ALA A 32 -22.56 1.03 -1.40
N ALA A 33 -21.70 0.16 -0.85
CA ALA A 33 -20.43 0.56 -0.23
C ALA A 33 -19.46 1.22 -1.22
N ALA A 34 -19.38 0.72 -2.45
CA ALA A 34 -18.52 1.28 -3.49
C ALA A 34 -18.94 2.68 -3.95
N ILE A 35 -20.23 3.00 -3.86
CA ILE A 35 -20.79 4.31 -4.23
C ILE A 35 -20.89 5.24 -3.00
N GLY A 36 -20.74 4.74 -1.78
CA GLY A 36 -20.92 5.50 -0.54
C GLY A 36 -22.38 5.65 -0.10
N ARG A 37 -23.25 4.71 -0.45
CA ARG A 37 -24.67 4.68 -0.03
C ARG A 37 -24.83 4.07 1.36
N ILE A 38 -24.52 4.85 2.39
CA ILE A 38 -24.54 4.41 3.80
C ILE A 38 -25.95 4.03 4.23
N ASP A 39 -26.96 4.82 3.88
CA ASP A 39 -28.38 4.58 4.16
C ASP A 39 -28.87 3.22 3.65
N ILE A 40 -28.46 2.86 2.44
CA ILE A 40 -28.76 1.56 1.83
C ILE A 40 -27.93 0.46 2.49
N ALA A 41 -26.66 0.70 2.80
CA ALA A 41 -25.80 -0.27 3.46
C ALA A 41 -26.28 -0.61 4.88
N GLU A 42 -26.70 0.39 5.65
CA GLU A 42 -27.36 0.24 6.95
C GLU A 42 -28.63 -0.58 6.84
N TRP A 43 -29.50 -0.20 5.90
CA TRP A 43 -30.77 -0.88 5.71
C TRP A 43 -30.59 -2.34 5.30
N LEU A 44 -29.71 -2.60 4.34
CA LEU A 44 -29.37 -3.94 3.87
C LEU A 44 -28.70 -4.76 4.99
N HIS A 45 -27.94 -4.16 5.89
CA HIS A 45 -27.30 -4.90 6.98
C HIS A 45 -28.33 -5.38 8.01
N ILE A 46 -29.27 -4.51 8.39
CA ILE A 46 -30.31 -4.80 9.39
C ILE A 46 -31.33 -5.82 8.88
N HIS A 47 -31.74 -5.72 7.60
CA HIS A 47 -32.90 -6.44 7.08
C HIS A 47 -32.54 -7.71 6.28
N ARG A 48 -31.26 -7.99 6.05
CA ARG A 48 -30.84 -9.21 5.35
C ARG A 48 -30.66 -10.37 6.32
N THR A 49 -31.69 -11.20 6.46
CA THR A 49 -31.63 -12.46 7.21
C THR A 49 -31.73 -13.71 6.31
N GLU A 50 -32.05 -13.56 5.02
CA GLU A 50 -32.26 -14.69 4.12
C GLU A 50 -30.99 -15.07 3.34
N GLY A 51 -30.39 -16.20 3.70
CA GLY A 51 -29.45 -16.93 2.83
C GLY A 51 -28.04 -16.35 2.70
N CYS A 52 -27.68 -15.33 3.48
CA CYS A 52 -26.28 -14.95 3.62
C CYS A 52 -25.65 -15.89 4.65
N SER A 53 -24.84 -16.85 4.19
CA SER A 53 -23.90 -17.52 5.10
C SER A 53 -23.08 -16.46 5.83
N GLU A 54 -22.63 -16.75 7.05
CA GLU A 54 -21.76 -15.87 7.83
C GLU A 54 -20.58 -15.33 6.99
N ASN A 55 -20.04 -16.17 6.11
CA ASN A 55 -19.01 -15.84 5.14
C ASN A 55 -19.41 -14.75 4.13
N ALA A 56 -20.68 -14.68 3.73
CA ALA A 56 -21.18 -13.70 2.75
C ALA A 56 -21.22 -12.28 3.34
N ILE A 57 -21.62 -12.13 4.62
CA ILE A 57 -21.62 -10.84 5.33
C ILE A 57 -20.19 -10.38 5.60
N THR A 58 -19.32 -11.30 6.03
CA THR A 58 -17.90 -11.01 6.22
C THR A 58 -17.25 -10.57 4.90
N THR A 59 -17.53 -11.27 3.80
CA THR A 59 -17.00 -10.93 2.47
C THR A 59 -17.48 -9.57 1.97
N CYS A 60 -18.77 -9.24 2.14
CA CYS A 60 -19.28 -7.96 1.67
C CYS A 60 -18.78 -6.78 2.51
N THR A 61 -18.67 -6.95 3.83
CA THR A 61 -18.11 -5.94 4.74
C THR A 61 -16.64 -5.68 4.39
N MET A 62 -15.85 -6.74 4.11
CA MET A 62 -14.46 -6.61 3.67
C MET A 62 -14.32 -5.86 2.34
N ASN A 63 -15.11 -6.22 1.32
CA ASN A 63 -15.04 -5.58 0.00
C ASN A 63 -15.54 -4.13 0.03
N GLY A 64 -16.58 -3.86 0.82
CA GLY A 64 -17.07 -2.51 1.08
C GLY A 64 -16.03 -1.66 1.81
N LEU A 65 -15.33 -2.21 2.80
CA LEU A 65 -14.29 -1.50 3.55
C LEU A 65 -13.10 -1.19 2.63
N SER A 66 -12.67 -2.16 1.84
CA SER A 66 -11.62 -2.00 0.81
C SER A 66 -11.95 -0.86 -0.16
N THR A 67 -13.19 -0.81 -0.65
CA THR A 67 -13.61 0.18 -1.64
C THR A 67 -13.80 1.56 -1.03
N SER A 68 -14.43 1.65 0.15
CA SER A 68 -14.62 2.91 0.88
C SER A 68 -13.29 3.55 1.27
N VAL A 69 -12.28 2.74 1.67
CA VAL A 69 -10.90 3.21 1.87
C VAL A 69 -10.28 3.76 0.59
N TYR A 70 -10.46 3.06 -0.54
CA TYR A 70 -9.93 3.51 -1.83
C TYR A 70 -10.50 4.85 -2.28
N ILE A 71 -11.81 5.05 -2.13
CA ILE A 71 -12.48 6.31 -2.49
C ILE A 71 -12.31 7.40 -1.41
N GLY A 72 -11.91 7.02 -0.19
CA GLY A 72 -11.77 7.92 0.95
C GLY A 72 -13.10 8.33 1.61
N ASP A 73 -14.10 7.45 1.57
CA ASP A 73 -15.40 7.65 2.19
C ASP A 73 -15.33 7.36 3.70
N VAL A 74 -15.00 8.39 4.46
CA VAL A 74 -14.78 8.32 5.91
C VAL A 74 -16.02 7.83 6.67
N GLU A 75 -17.22 8.21 6.25
CA GLU A 75 -18.45 7.86 6.97
C GLU A 75 -18.83 6.40 6.72
N MET A 76 -18.67 5.91 5.49
CA MET A 76 -18.83 4.48 5.18
C MET A 76 -17.76 3.65 5.92
N ILE A 77 -16.51 4.13 6.01
CA ILE A 77 -15.46 3.44 6.76
C ILE A 77 -15.84 3.33 8.24
N LYS A 78 -16.25 4.43 8.87
CA LYS A 78 -16.71 4.44 10.27
C LYS A 78 -17.87 3.48 10.50
N TYR A 79 -18.83 3.45 9.59
CA TYR A 79 -19.93 2.50 9.66
C TYR A 79 -19.43 1.05 9.58
N LEU A 80 -18.64 0.71 8.54
CA LEU A 80 -18.19 -0.67 8.31
C LEU A 80 -17.28 -1.21 9.42
N ILE A 81 -16.46 -0.37 10.07
CA ILE A 81 -15.64 -0.81 11.22
C ILE A 81 -16.46 -1.05 12.50
N THR A 82 -17.67 -0.51 12.60
CA THR A 82 -18.57 -0.77 13.75
C THR A 82 -19.24 -2.13 13.66
N ILE A 83 -19.28 -2.73 12.47
CA ILE A 83 -19.89 -4.04 12.24
C ILE A 83 -18.96 -5.12 12.82
N PRO A 84 -19.40 -5.90 13.83
CA PRO A 84 -18.61 -6.99 14.36
C PRO A 84 -18.53 -8.12 13.32
N VAL A 85 -17.33 -8.34 12.78
CA VAL A 85 -17.04 -9.51 11.93
C VAL A 85 -16.83 -10.70 12.85
N LEU A 86 -17.74 -11.67 12.83
CA LEU A 86 -17.66 -12.87 13.67
C LEU A 86 -16.41 -13.69 13.30
N GLU A 87 -15.68 -14.13 14.34
CA GLU A 87 -14.44 -14.90 14.25
C GLU A 87 -14.66 -16.25 13.56
N ASN A 88 -13.73 -16.64 12.70
CA ASN A 88 -13.58 -18.05 12.33
C ASN A 88 -12.84 -18.75 13.50
N PRO A 89 -13.43 -19.72 14.21
CA PRO A 89 -12.98 -20.20 15.52
C PRO A 89 -11.66 -21.00 15.55
N HIS A 90 -10.76 -20.84 14.57
CA HIS A 90 -9.57 -21.67 14.45
C HIS A 90 -8.21 -20.98 14.60
N HIS A 91 -8.08 -19.66 14.76
CA HIS A 91 -6.75 -19.02 14.94
C HIS A 91 -6.68 -18.06 16.14
N SER A 92 -6.37 -18.62 17.30
CA SER A 92 -5.91 -17.89 18.47
C SER A 92 -4.45 -17.46 18.30
N ASN A 93 -4.17 -16.15 18.29
CA ASN A 93 -2.83 -15.66 18.59
C ASN A 93 -2.88 -14.32 19.34
N GLY A 94 -2.68 -14.39 20.67
CA GLY A 94 -2.03 -13.36 21.48
C GLY A 94 -2.61 -11.94 21.50
N GLY A 95 -3.59 -11.70 22.38
CA GLY A 95 -3.66 -10.47 23.20
C GLY A 95 -4.01 -9.14 22.53
N HIS A 96 -4.14 -9.05 21.21
CA HIS A 96 -4.73 -7.90 20.52
C HIS A 96 -6.21 -8.15 20.25
N LYS A 97 -7.05 -7.12 20.16
CA LYS A 97 -8.45 -7.28 19.73
C LYS A 97 -8.46 -7.87 18.32
N THR A 98 -8.64 -9.17 18.24
CA THR A 98 -8.51 -9.97 17.04
C THR A 98 -9.73 -9.80 16.15
N ILE A 99 -9.88 -8.65 15.49
CA ILE A 99 -10.62 -8.61 14.23
C ILE A 99 -9.68 -9.23 13.18
N LEU A 100 -9.47 -10.55 13.25
CA LEU A 100 -8.81 -11.29 12.18
C LEU A 100 -9.80 -11.38 11.02
N MET A 101 -9.80 -10.33 10.20
CA MET A 101 -10.30 -10.41 8.82
C MET A 101 -9.72 -11.69 8.19
N PRO A 102 -10.54 -12.57 7.59
CA PRO A 102 -10.11 -13.90 7.16
C PRO A 102 -8.86 -13.81 6.27
N SER A 103 -7.75 -14.26 6.85
CA SER A 103 -6.45 -14.74 6.33
C SER A 103 -5.90 -14.29 4.97
N ASN A 104 -6.46 -13.28 4.30
CA ASN A 104 -5.95 -12.76 3.02
C ASN A 104 -6.39 -11.33 2.66
N LEU A 105 -7.23 -10.67 3.46
CA LEU A 105 -7.49 -9.24 3.30
C LEU A 105 -7.00 -8.45 4.51
N GLN A 106 -5.90 -7.74 4.29
CA GLN A 106 -5.40 -6.71 5.18
C GLN A 106 -5.95 -5.37 4.69
N PRO A 107 -6.88 -4.72 5.41
CA PRO A 107 -7.42 -3.41 5.04
C PRO A 107 -6.33 -2.36 4.77
N LEU A 108 -5.14 -2.51 5.37
CA LEU A 108 -4.01 -1.62 5.14
C LEU A 108 -3.38 -1.69 3.74
N VAL A 109 -3.61 -2.76 2.99
CA VAL A 109 -2.95 -2.94 1.69
C VAL A 109 -3.40 -1.87 0.68
N ILE A 110 -4.55 -1.19 0.89
CA ILE A 110 -5.20 -0.34 -0.12
C ILE A 110 -4.97 1.16 0.12
N PHE A 111 -3.89 1.55 0.79
CA PHE A 111 -3.54 2.97 0.90
C PHE A 111 -2.88 3.50 -0.39
N CYS A 112 -3.71 3.62 -1.43
CA CYS A 112 -3.37 4.31 -2.67
C CYS A 112 -3.79 5.79 -2.67
N GLY A 113 -4.18 6.35 -1.53
CA GLY A 113 -4.42 7.79 -1.35
C GLY A 113 -3.46 8.37 -0.31
N ASN A 114 -2.93 9.56 -0.55
CA ASN A 114 -2.19 10.36 0.44
C ASN A 114 -3.16 10.89 1.53
N ARG A 115 -3.92 9.98 2.15
CA ARG A 115 -5.07 10.23 3.03
C ARG A 115 -4.77 9.69 4.43
N ILE A 116 -3.97 10.47 5.16
CA ILE A 116 -3.53 10.15 6.52
C ILE A 116 -4.72 10.04 7.48
N ASP A 117 -5.76 10.84 7.25
CA ASP A 117 -7.05 10.82 7.96
C ASP A 117 -7.66 9.41 8.02
N VAL A 118 -7.67 8.69 6.89
CA VAL A 118 -8.19 7.32 6.83
C VAL A 118 -7.26 6.33 7.54
N VAL A 119 -5.94 6.53 7.43
CA VAL A 119 -4.95 5.65 8.10
C VAL A 119 -5.04 5.79 9.62
N GLU A 120 -5.30 6.99 10.13
CA GLU A 120 -5.54 7.24 11.56
C GLU A 120 -6.76 6.48 12.08
N ILE A 121 -7.88 6.49 11.33
CA ILE A 121 -9.08 5.73 11.66
C ILE A 121 -8.80 4.23 11.72
N LEU A 122 -7.94 3.73 10.82
CA LEU A 122 -7.61 2.31 10.69
C LEU A 122 -6.32 1.91 11.43
N ARG A 123 -5.85 2.73 12.39
CA ARG A 123 -4.56 2.50 13.08
C ARG A 123 -4.45 1.14 13.78
N ASP A 124 -5.56 0.67 14.37
CA ASP A 124 -5.60 -0.55 15.19
C ASP A 124 -5.69 -1.82 14.33
N PHE A 125 -5.82 -1.69 13.00
CA PHE A 125 -5.88 -2.82 12.06
C PHE A 125 -4.47 -3.28 11.64
N CYS A 126 -4.33 -4.59 11.41
CA CYS A 126 -3.11 -5.21 10.92
C CYS A 126 -2.72 -4.72 9.52
N ALA A 127 -1.41 -4.69 9.24
CA ALA A 127 -0.88 -4.33 7.95
C ALA A 127 0.28 -5.20 7.45
N THR A 128 0.73 -4.90 6.23
CA THR A 128 1.98 -5.40 5.64
C THR A 128 2.82 -4.27 5.09
N THR A 129 4.04 -4.64 4.72
CA THR A 129 4.97 -3.83 3.92
C THR A 129 4.35 -3.21 2.67
N LYS A 130 3.33 -3.85 2.07
CA LYS A 130 2.66 -3.36 0.86
C LYS A 130 2.10 -1.95 0.99
N ALA A 131 1.71 -1.52 2.19
CA ALA A 131 1.23 -0.16 2.42
C ALA A 131 2.32 0.88 2.16
N MET A 132 3.50 0.67 2.75
CA MET A 132 4.65 1.55 2.52
C MET A 132 5.19 1.41 1.09
N ASP A 133 5.23 0.18 0.53
CA ASP A 133 5.65 -0.07 -0.85
C ASP A 133 4.80 0.72 -1.87
N ARG A 134 3.48 0.73 -1.69
CA ARG A 134 2.55 1.50 -2.54
C ARG A 134 2.67 3.00 -2.31
N ALA A 135 2.83 3.46 -1.07
CA ALA A 135 3.07 4.86 -0.77
C ALA A 135 4.34 5.37 -1.48
N VAL A 136 5.39 4.55 -1.50
CA VAL A 136 6.65 4.83 -2.21
C VAL A 136 6.43 4.87 -3.73
N SER A 137 5.79 3.85 -4.31
CA SER A 137 5.51 3.77 -5.74
C SER A 137 4.67 4.95 -6.25
N ASN A 138 3.75 5.46 -5.42
CA ASN A 138 2.88 6.59 -5.76
C ASN A 138 3.51 7.96 -5.45
N GLY A 139 4.69 8.00 -4.82
CA GLY A 139 5.35 9.27 -4.48
C GLY A 139 4.78 9.98 -3.25
N HIS A 140 4.03 9.29 -2.38
CA HIS A 140 3.38 9.89 -1.22
C HIS A 140 4.34 10.06 -0.03
N PHE A 141 5.25 11.04 -0.10
CA PHE A 141 6.33 11.22 0.88
C PHE A 141 5.85 11.35 2.34
N GLU A 142 4.84 12.17 2.60
CA GLU A 142 4.31 12.36 3.97
C GLU A 142 3.65 11.09 4.51
N MET A 143 3.00 10.30 3.65
CA MET A 143 2.48 8.99 4.04
C MET A 143 3.60 8.02 4.41
N ILE A 144 4.73 8.03 3.70
CA ILE A 144 5.89 7.18 4.03
C ILE A 144 6.42 7.52 5.43
N LYS A 145 6.56 8.82 5.74
CA LYS A 145 6.96 9.26 7.09
C LYS A 145 5.97 8.81 8.15
N TYR A 146 4.67 9.03 7.90
CA TYR A 146 3.62 8.63 8.82
C TYR A 146 3.65 7.13 9.11
N LEU A 147 3.70 6.30 8.06
CA LEU A 147 3.79 4.85 8.18
C LEU A 147 5.07 4.42 8.88
N HIS A 148 6.22 5.03 8.60
CA HIS A 148 7.48 4.70 9.27
C HIS A 148 7.43 4.98 10.78
N ILE A 149 6.87 6.11 11.19
CA ILE A 149 6.83 6.53 12.60
C ILE A 149 5.79 5.74 13.41
N HIS A 150 4.62 5.49 12.82
CA HIS A 150 3.47 4.96 13.55
C HIS A 150 3.26 3.46 13.37
N ARG A 151 3.99 2.81 12.46
CA ARG A 151 3.81 1.40 12.12
C ARG A 151 5.13 0.62 12.16
N LYS A 152 5.04 -0.67 12.50
CA LYS A 152 6.22 -1.54 12.70
C LYS A 152 6.51 -2.43 11.49
N GLU A 153 5.62 -2.48 10.51
CA GLU A 153 5.73 -3.38 9.37
C GLU A 153 6.87 -3.01 8.41
N GLY A 154 7.24 -1.72 8.30
CA GLY A 154 8.29 -1.25 7.39
C GLY A 154 7.89 -1.38 5.91
N CYS A 155 8.88 -1.44 5.02
CA CYS A 155 8.71 -1.70 3.59
C CYS A 155 9.47 -2.96 3.14
N SER A 156 9.18 -3.44 1.93
CA SER A 156 9.97 -4.49 1.28
C SER A 156 11.10 -3.87 0.44
N THR A 157 11.97 -4.71 -0.11
CA THR A 157 13.00 -4.27 -1.08
C THR A 157 12.38 -3.72 -2.37
N ASP A 158 11.13 -4.08 -2.70
CA ASP A 158 10.43 -3.57 -3.89
C ASP A 158 10.14 -2.07 -3.79
N ALA A 159 10.01 -1.53 -2.56
CA ALA A 159 9.87 -0.09 -2.35
C ALA A 159 11.10 0.67 -2.86
N TYR A 160 12.31 0.17 -2.58
CA TYR A 160 13.57 0.78 -3.01
C TYR A 160 13.67 0.78 -4.55
N SER A 161 13.39 -0.36 -5.19
CA SER A 161 13.33 -0.44 -6.67
C SER A 161 12.28 0.49 -7.27
N SER A 162 11.11 0.58 -6.64
CA SER A 162 10.02 1.47 -7.08
C SER A 162 10.42 2.94 -6.98
N ALA A 163 11.07 3.34 -5.89
CA ALA A 163 11.54 4.72 -5.71
C ALA A 163 12.56 5.12 -6.78
N VAL A 164 13.48 4.22 -7.13
CA VAL A 164 14.47 4.44 -8.20
C VAL A 164 13.80 4.56 -9.56
N LYS A 165 12.97 3.59 -9.95
CA LYS A 165 12.30 3.55 -11.27
C LYS A 165 11.33 4.70 -11.50
N THR A 166 10.67 5.16 -10.44
CA THR A 166 9.74 6.31 -10.48
C THR A 166 10.43 7.64 -10.25
N ASN A 167 11.76 7.66 -10.16
CA ASN A 167 12.59 8.85 -10.02
C ASN A 167 12.33 9.67 -8.75
N ARG A 168 11.96 9.01 -7.64
CA ARG A 168 11.58 9.64 -6.37
C ARG A 168 12.77 9.66 -5.41
N LEU A 169 13.72 10.56 -5.64
CA LEU A 169 14.96 10.65 -4.86
C LEU A 169 14.72 10.88 -3.36
N ASP A 170 13.78 11.76 -2.99
CA ASP A 170 13.50 12.06 -1.58
C ASP A 170 12.94 10.83 -0.85
N ASN A 171 12.03 10.09 -1.50
CA ASN A 171 11.53 8.83 -0.97
C ASN A 171 12.68 7.84 -0.80
N PHE A 172 13.52 7.65 -1.83
CA PHE A 172 14.63 6.71 -1.78
C PHE A 172 15.63 7.04 -0.67
N LYS A 173 16.04 8.32 -0.57
CA LYS A 173 16.92 8.81 0.51
C LYS A 173 16.32 8.51 1.87
N TYR A 174 15.04 8.81 2.06
CA TYR A 174 14.37 8.56 3.33
C TYR A 174 14.36 7.07 3.70
N LEU A 175 14.03 6.19 2.75
CA LEU A 175 14.05 4.73 2.98
C LEU A 175 15.44 4.21 3.36
N VAL A 176 16.49 4.69 2.70
CA VAL A 176 17.88 4.25 2.95
C VAL A 176 18.40 4.80 4.28
N ILE A 177 18.19 6.09 4.56
CA ILE A 177 18.72 6.75 5.77
C ILE A 177 18.05 6.19 7.03
N ASN A 178 16.76 5.84 6.97
CA ASN A 178 16.00 5.36 8.12
C ASN A 178 15.92 3.83 8.22
N ASP A 179 16.60 3.10 7.34
CA ASP A 179 16.56 1.62 7.29
C ASP A 179 15.13 1.05 7.36
N CYS A 180 14.23 1.59 6.53
CA CYS A 180 12.81 1.23 6.55
C CYS A 180 12.53 -0.20 6.06
N GLY A 181 13.51 -0.85 5.42
CA GLY A 181 13.35 -2.10 4.67
C GLY A 181 13.43 -3.35 5.53
N ARG A 182 12.62 -4.36 5.19
CA ARG A 182 12.79 -5.74 5.64
C ARG A 182 13.52 -6.54 4.55
N GLY A 183 14.81 -6.81 4.78
CA GLY A 183 15.63 -7.64 3.90
C GLY A 183 16.89 -6.92 3.40
N SER A 184 17.71 -7.64 2.64
CA SER A 184 18.94 -7.09 2.06
C SER A 184 18.64 -6.36 0.76
N VAL A 185 18.95 -5.07 0.69
CA VAL A 185 18.80 -4.27 -0.53
C VAL A 185 19.97 -4.54 -1.48
N ASP A 186 19.66 -4.91 -2.72
CA ASP A 186 20.65 -5.09 -3.79
C ASP A 186 20.94 -3.73 -4.47
N TYR A 187 21.93 -3.01 -3.94
CA TYR A 187 22.31 -1.70 -4.45
C TYR A 187 22.97 -1.75 -5.84
N GLU A 188 23.58 -2.87 -6.23
CA GLU A 188 24.13 -3.03 -7.58
C GLU A 188 23.01 -2.98 -8.62
N LYS A 189 21.94 -3.74 -8.38
CA LYS A 189 20.74 -3.71 -9.22
C LYS A 189 20.08 -2.33 -9.24
N LEU A 190 19.98 -1.65 -8.09
CA LEU A 190 19.40 -0.31 -8.03
C LEU A 190 20.23 0.75 -8.78
N CYS A 191 21.56 0.61 -8.80
CA CYS A 191 22.42 1.47 -9.61
C CYS A 191 22.15 1.27 -11.12
N MET A 192 21.98 0.01 -11.56
CA MET A 192 21.62 -0.27 -12.96
C MET A 192 20.25 0.33 -13.34
N ASP A 193 19.25 0.19 -12.47
CA ASP A 193 17.93 0.80 -12.65
C ASP A 193 18.03 2.34 -12.73
N ALA A 194 18.79 2.97 -11.82
CA ALA A 194 19.01 4.43 -11.80
C ALA A 194 19.73 4.93 -13.06
N ALA A 195 20.71 4.17 -13.54
CA ALA A 195 21.43 4.46 -14.78
C ALA A 195 20.49 4.40 -15.99
N GLY A 196 19.62 3.39 -16.08
CA GLY A 196 18.62 3.29 -17.14
C GLY A 196 17.62 4.45 -17.15
N CYS A 197 17.29 5.01 -15.98
CA CYS A 197 16.43 6.19 -15.84
C CYS A 197 17.15 7.53 -16.08
N ASN A 198 18.46 7.54 -16.34
CA ASN A 198 19.29 8.74 -16.50
C ASN A 198 19.17 9.75 -15.33
N ASN A 199 18.99 9.26 -14.10
CA ASN A 199 19.02 10.09 -12.90
C ASN A 199 20.40 10.03 -12.23
N ILE A 200 21.16 11.12 -12.42
CA ILE A 200 22.50 11.33 -11.88
C ILE A 200 22.51 11.27 -10.35
N ASP A 201 21.63 12.02 -9.71
CA ASP A 201 21.62 12.18 -8.25
C ASP A 201 21.20 10.88 -7.55
N MET A 202 20.25 10.16 -8.15
CA MET A 202 19.87 8.82 -7.70
C MET A 202 21.01 7.84 -7.85
N LEU A 203 21.66 7.80 -9.02
CA LEU A 203 22.79 6.91 -9.27
C LEU A 203 23.95 7.19 -8.30
N GLN A 204 24.27 8.47 -8.08
CA GLN A 204 25.25 8.91 -7.09
C GLN A 204 24.93 8.37 -5.70
N PHE A 205 23.70 8.59 -5.25
CA PHE A 205 23.27 8.19 -3.91
C PHE A 205 23.19 6.67 -3.76
N CYS A 206 22.70 5.92 -4.75
CA CYS A 206 22.69 4.45 -4.75
C CYS A 206 24.11 3.88 -4.68
N THR A 207 25.02 4.42 -5.47
CA THR A 207 26.40 3.91 -5.54
C THR A 207 27.16 4.18 -4.24
N TYR A 208 26.81 5.25 -3.50
CA TYR A 208 27.36 5.52 -2.17
C TYR A 208 27.04 4.42 -1.14
N GLN A 209 25.97 3.64 -1.36
CA GLN A 209 25.58 2.55 -0.47
C GLN A 209 26.37 1.24 -0.73
N ILE A 210 27.13 1.16 -1.83
CA ILE A 210 27.93 -0.03 -2.17
C ILE A 210 29.23 -0.03 -1.36
N HIS A 211 29.60 -1.19 -0.79
CA HIS A 211 30.87 -1.36 -0.08
C HIS A 211 32.09 -1.11 -0.98
N GLU A 212 33.14 -0.50 -0.42
CA GLU A 212 34.35 -0.06 -1.16
C GLU A 212 35.09 -1.20 -1.88
N GLU A 213 35.05 -2.42 -1.37
CA GLU A 213 35.73 -3.56 -1.99
C GLU A 213 35.07 -3.96 -3.33
N ASN A 214 33.75 -3.82 -3.43
CA ASN A 214 32.98 -4.18 -4.62
C ASN A 214 32.86 -3.02 -5.61
N ILE A 215 33.04 -1.77 -5.16
CA ILE A 215 32.74 -0.58 -5.96
C ILE A 215 33.58 -0.49 -7.23
N THR A 216 34.84 -0.93 -7.21
CA THR A 216 35.76 -0.83 -8.36
C THR A 216 35.42 -1.85 -9.45
N ILE A 217 35.16 -3.10 -9.06
CA ILE A 217 34.76 -4.16 -9.98
C ILE A 217 33.37 -3.85 -10.54
N PHE A 218 32.43 -3.43 -9.67
CA PHE A 218 31.09 -3.04 -10.06
C PHE A 218 31.09 -1.87 -11.07
N LYS A 219 31.92 -0.84 -10.84
CA LYS A 219 32.10 0.27 -11.80
C LYS A 219 32.49 -0.22 -13.19
N GLN A 220 33.48 -1.10 -13.29
CA GLN A 220 33.95 -1.61 -14.58
C GLN A 220 32.83 -2.36 -15.31
N ARG A 221 32.10 -3.22 -14.59
CA ARG A 221 30.95 -3.94 -15.13
C ARG A 221 29.84 -3.00 -15.60
N MET A 222 29.48 -2.02 -14.77
CA MET A 222 28.44 -1.03 -15.09
C MET A 222 28.81 -0.22 -16.34
N ILE A 223 30.07 0.20 -16.47
CA ILE A 223 30.58 0.90 -17.67
C ILE A 223 30.45 0.03 -18.92
N CYS A 224 30.83 -1.25 -18.84
CA CYS A 224 30.71 -2.21 -19.96
C CYS A 224 29.25 -2.42 -20.40
N ASP A 225 28.34 -2.58 -19.45
CA ASP A 225 26.91 -2.77 -19.73
C ASP A 225 26.32 -1.51 -20.37
N MET A 226 26.61 -0.32 -19.85
CA MET A 226 26.15 0.96 -20.40
C MET A 226 26.70 1.24 -21.82
N THR A 227 27.93 0.80 -22.12
CA THR A 227 28.48 0.89 -23.49
C THR A 227 27.75 0.01 -24.49
N SER A 228 27.31 -1.16 -24.06
CA SER A 228 26.58 -2.11 -24.91
C SER A 228 25.16 -1.64 -25.20
N SER A 229 24.57 -0.86 -24.29
CA SER A 229 23.20 -0.33 -24.40
C SER A 229 23.07 1.07 -25.03
N GLY A 230 24.19 1.70 -25.42
CA GLY A 230 24.17 3.00 -26.13
C GLY A 230 24.02 4.26 -25.26
N PHE A 231 24.14 4.16 -23.94
CA PHE A 231 23.96 5.28 -22.99
C PHE A 231 25.22 6.17 -22.85
N MET A 232 25.69 6.78 -23.96
CA MET A 232 26.96 7.53 -24.02
C MET A 232 27.08 8.70 -23.02
N LYS A 233 25.97 9.37 -22.66
CA LYS A 233 25.97 10.48 -21.67
C LYS A 233 26.21 10.00 -20.24
N LEU A 234 25.75 8.81 -19.88
CA LEU A 234 25.95 8.20 -18.56
C LEU A 234 27.37 7.67 -18.37
N LYS A 235 28.03 7.22 -19.44
CA LYS A 235 29.45 6.81 -19.40
C LYS A 235 30.36 7.94 -18.91
N ALA A 236 30.18 9.14 -19.44
CA ALA A 236 30.96 10.32 -19.05
C ALA A 236 30.71 10.69 -17.58
N LEU A 237 29.46 10.56 -17.14
CA LEU A 237 29.05 10.86 -15.77
C LEU A 237 29.60 9.84 -14.76
N VAL A 238 29.47 8.54 -15.04
CA VAL A 238 29.99 7.47 -14.16
C VAL A 238 31.51 7.51 -14.07
N ALA A 239 32.19 7.92 -15.15
CA ALA A 239 33.62 8.21 -15.12
C ALA A 239 33.99 9.44 -14.26
N GLN A 240 33.07 10.39 -14.09
CA GLN A 240 33.25 11.62 -13.30
C GLN A 240 32.79 11.49 -11.84
N LEU A 241 32.00 10.47 -11.49
CA LEU A 241 31.55 10.27 -10.12
C LEU A 241 32.76 10.07 -9.19
N ARG A 242 33.00 11.04 -8.30
CA ARG A 242 34.00 10.96 -7.24
C ARG A 242 33.41 10.16 -6.09
N PHE A 243 33.95 8.98 -5.86
CA PHE A 243 33.56 8.12 -4.73
C PHE A 243 34.65 8.24 -3.67
N SER A 244 34.49 9.19 -2.75
CA SER A 244 35.39 9.32 -1.61
C SER A 244 34.61 9.05 -0.33
N LYS A 245 34.97 8.00 0.42
CA LYS A 245 34.81 8.07 1.87
C LYS A 245 35.81 9.09 2.39
N SER A 246 35.33 10.16 2.98
CA SER A 246 36.00 10.72 4.15
C SER A 246 35.10 10.42 5.35
N ARG A 247 35.39 9.33 6.06
CA ARG A 247 34.96 9.23 7.46
C ARG A 247 35.81 10.25 8.22
N LYS A 248 35.26 11.40 8.57
CA LYS A 248 35.62 12.17 9.79
C LYS A 248 34.69 13.37 9.97
N GLY A 249 33.90 13.32 11.05
CA GLY A 249 33.50 14.45 11.89
C GLY A 249 32.39 15.34 11.35
N GLU A 250 31.21 15.22 11.93
CA GLU A 250 30.39 16.35 12.43
C GLU A 250 29.22 15.77 13.26
N GLU A 251 29.59 15.07 14.34
CA GLU A 251 28.88 15.23 15.60
C GLU A 251 29.60 16.38 16.33
N THR A 252 28.98 17.54 16.37
CA THR A 252 29.10 18.53 17.46
C THR A 252 27.81 19.32 17.53
#